data_AF-A0A0C2XHJ9-F1
#
_entry.id   AF-A0A0C2XHJ9-F1
#
_cell.length_a   1.000
_cell.length_b   1.000
_cell.length_c   1.000
_cell.angle_alpha   90.00
_cell.angle_beta   90.00
_cell.angle_gamma   90.00
#
_symmetry.space_group_name_H-M   'P 1'
#
loop_
_entity.id
_entity.type
_entity.pdbx_description
1 polymer ?
#
loop_
_entity_poly.entity_id
_entity_poly.type
_entity_poly.pdbx_seq_one_letter_code
_entity_poly.pdbx_strand_id
1 'polypeptide(L)'
;MFHHRGYSSTGSYPRKCDHANYFKLETSKAATFSIVNVIKSHSRRLRSLQLDAGANTLKRITDSMDCSQLFRLQIRLEGEKPSGRKFVMRMPKANPTYLTLIKCSSRSIRIGRDNLTNAMVDVLSVNKCIELLRLAPVLEYFHVVKCIETSRNIHVNGFQVLVHLRLRSLNLPISLPKTFLESINLPSLTEWKQHMGSQPIPVAAMLSLLERSRCCLEALTLYGIPPPAEALSDLLQEIPSIERLCLSFDLKWIQDTVLMDNILTRIFHKIPISSADAATPKSFLPHLQIIDCQSYNDEHIPLFSWKPIPEHYREGRRRSLRLKSAAFKRYMTAETALQLIQLVDEGVDLQITDKETGLDFIEECRNLTRKQPHSLVTLARKLITNLK
;
A
#
# COMPACT_ATOMS: atom_id res chain seq x y z
N MET A 1 10.30 -3.97 -31.66
CA MET A 1 11.03 -4.21 -30.40
C MET A 1 10.61 -3.10 -29.44
N PHE A 2 9.53 -3.31 -28.68
CA PHE A 2 8.90 -2.27 -27.86
C PHE A 2 9.46 -2.32 -26.44
N HIS A 3 10.14 -1.25 -26.02
CA HIS A 3 10.55 -1.05 -24.64
C HIS A 3 9.34 -0.66 -23.78
N HIS A 4 8.91 -1.58 -22.90
CA HIS A 4 8.03 -1.27 -21.78
C HIS A 4 8.79 -0.43 -20.75
N ARG A 5 8.46 0.86 -20.62
CA ARG A 5 8.80 1.65 -19.43
C ARG A 5 7.88 1.21 -18.29
N GLY A 6 8.46 0.57 -17.29
CA GLY A 6 7.77 0.22 -16.04
C GLY A 6 7.49 1.47 -15.23
N TYR A 7 6.21 1.73 -14.94
CA TYR A 7 5.80 2.67 -13.92
C TYR A 7 6.15 2.08 -12.54
N SER A 8 7.14 2.65 -11.87
CA SER A 8 7.39 2.40 -10.45
C SER A 8 6.24 3.00 -9.64
N SER A 9 5.32 2.16 -9.17
CA SER A 9 4.29 2.55 -8.20
C SER A 9 4.90 2.63 -6.80
N THR A 10 5.68 3.68 -6.52
CA THR A 10 5.83 4.11 -5.13
C THR A 10 4.49 4.73 -4.74
N GLY A 11 3.75 4.02 -3.90
CA GLY A 11 2.55 4.52 -3.24
C GLY A 11 2.91 5.58 -2.19
N SER A 12 3.67 6.60 -2.57
CA SER A 12 3.58 7.88 -1.90
C SER A 12 2.12 8.31 -2.05
N TYR A 13 1.42 8.59 -0.96
CA TYR A 13 0.38 9.62 -1.01
C TYR A 13 0.95 10.74 -1.87
N PRO A 14 0.24 11.24 -2.91
CA PRO A 14 0.78 12.27 -3.76
C PRO A 14 1.31 13.39 -2.85
N ARG A 15 2.64 13.47 -2.72
CA ARG A 15 3.30 14.68 -2.21
C ARG A 15 2.72 15.76 -3.09
N LYS A 16 2.07 16.73 -2.44
CA LYS A 16 1.48 17.94 -3.02
C LYS A 16 1.85 18.04 -4.49
N CYS A 17 0.96 17.61 -5.39
CA CYS A 17 1.07 18.05 -6.77
C CYS A 17 1.16 19.57 -6.65
N ASP A 18 2.29 20.13 -7.09
CA ASP A 18 2.48 21.55 -7.27
C ASP A 18 1.18 22.10 -7.81
N HIS A 19 0.57 22.97 -7.00
CA HIS A 19 -0.67 23.71 -7.23
C HIS A 19 -1.24 23.51 -8.64
N ALA A 20 -1.91 22.38 -8.87
CA ALA A 20 -2.92 22.35 -9.90
C ALA A 20 -3.89 23.42 -9.42
N ASN A 21 -3.96 24.54 -10.13
CA ASN A 21 -4.87 25.63 -9.86
C ASN A 21 -6.29 25.04 -9.93
N TYR A 22 -6.75 24.49 -8.80
CA TYR A 22 -8.13 24.13 -8.58
C TYR A 22 -8.85 25.47 -8.49
N PHE A 23 -9.25 25.98 -9.66
CA PHE A 23 -10.29 26.98 -9.73
C PHE A 23 -11.52 26.36 -9.08
N LYS A 24 -11.68 26.63 -7.78
CA LYS A 24 -12.95 26.47 -7.11
C LYS A 24 -13.86 27.54 -7.71
N LEU A 25 -14.42 27.25 -8.88
CA LEU A 25 -15.49 28.06 -9.43
C LEU A 25 -16.61 28.02 -8.41
N GLU A 26 -16.81 29.12 -7.69
CA GLU A 26 -18.09 29.39 -7.03
C GLU A 26 -19.12 29.60 -8.13
N THR A 27 -19.56 28.49 -8.73
CA THR A 27 -20.57 28.54 -9.79
C THR A 27 -21.85 29.10 -9.17
N SER A 28 -22.37 30.18 -9.74
CA SER A 28 -23.71 30.66 -9.44
C SER A 28 -24.71 29.50 -9.49
N LYS A 29 -25.72 29.52 -8.60
CA LYS A 29 -26.80 28.50 -8.55
C LYS A 29 -27.41 28.23 -9.93
N ALA A 30 -27.50 29.25 -10.78
CA ALA A 30 -28.00 29.14 -12.15
C ALA A 30 -27.08 28.28 -13.04
N ALA A 31 -25.76 28.49 -12.96
CA ALA A 31 -24.78 27.70 -13.70
C ALA A 31 -24.80 26.23 -13.24
N THR A 32 -24.89 25.98 -11.92
CA THR A 32 -25.03 24.62 -11.39
C THR A 32 -26.29 23.93 -11.92
N PHE A 33 -27.43 24.64 -11.99
CA PHE A 33 -28.68 24.09 -12.52
C PHE A 33 -28.57 23.73 -14.01
N SER A 34 -27.96 24.59 -14.82
CA SER A 34 -27.73 24.32 -16.24
C SER A 34 -26.86 23.06 -16.44
N ILE A 35 -25.75 22.95 -15.71
CA ILE A 35 -24.86 21.78 -15.77
C ILE A 35 -25.59 20.50 -15.38
N VAL A 36 -26.40 20.54 -14.31
CA VAL A 36 -27.21 19.40 -13.86
C VAL A 36 -28.14 18.92 -14.98
N ASN A 37 -28.79 19.82 -15.69
CA ASN A 37 -29.71 19.47 -16.77
C ASN A 37 -28.99 18.84 -17.96
N VAL A 38 -27.81 19.38 -18.33
CA VAL A 38 -26.97 18.80 -19.39
C VAL A 38 -26.51 17.39 -19.02
N ILE A 39 -26.09 17.16 -17.77
CA ILE A 39 -25.70 15.83 -17.28
C ILE A 39 -26.88 14.85 -17.35
N LYS A 40 -28.08 15.30 -16.95
CA LYS A 40 -29.29 14.47 -17.00
C LYS A 40 -29.70 14.10 -18.42
N SER A 41 -29.68 15.05 -19.36
CA SER A 41 -30.06 14.80 -20.76
C SER A 41 -29.12 13.80 -21.46
N HIS A 42 -27.88 13.69 -20.99
CA HIS A 42 -26.89 12.76 -21.52
C HIS A 42 -26.67 11.51 -20.66
N SER A 43 -27.42 11.33 -19.56
CA SER A 43 -27.16 10.30 -18.53
C SER A 43 -27.06 8.87 -19.07
N ARG A 44 -27.86 8.53 -20.10
CA ARG A 44 -27.85 7.20 -20.76
C ARG A 44 -26.55 6.85 -21.45
N ARG A 45 -25.75 7.85 -21.84
CA ARG A 45 -24.49 7.68 -22.58
C ARG A 45 -23.27 7.81 -21.67
N LEU A 46 -23.47 8.14 -20.39
CA LEU A 46 -22.38 8.34 -19.45
C LEU A 46 -21.77 6.99 -19.07
N ARG A 47 -20.51 6.79 -19.45
CA ARG A 47 -19.72 5.62 -19.05
C ARG A 47 -18.90 5.87 -17.78
N SER A 48 -18.49 7.11 -17.55
CA SER A 48 -17.73 7.52 -16.38
C SER A 48 -18.33 8.80 -15.81
N LEU A 49 -18.53 8.84 -14.50
CA LEU A 49 -19.07 9.99 -13.79
C LEU A 49 -18.20 10.29 -12.57
N GLN A 50 -17.56 11.45 -12.58
CA GLN A 50 -16.82 11.99 -11.44
C GLN A 50 -17.51 13.25 -10.95
N LEU A 51 -17.95 13.25 -9.70
CA LEU A 51 -18.64 14.37 -9.07
C LEU A 51 -17.89 14.80 -7.81
N ASP A 52 -17.54 16.08 -7.75
CA ASP A 52 -17.05 16.75 -6.53
C ASP A 52 -18.06 17.86 -6.23
N ALA A 53 -18.95 17.63 -5.26
CA ALA A 53 -20.02 18.58 -4.95
C ALA A 53 -20.62 18.33 -3.56
N GLY A 54 -21.33 19.33 -3.05
CA GLY A 54 -22.14 19.20 -1.82
C GLY A 54 -23.33 18.25 -1.99
N ALA A 55 -23.82 17.71 -0.87
CA ALA A 55 -24.89 16.70 -0.83
C ALA A 55 -26.15 17.10 -1.62
N ASN A 56 -26.57 18.37 -1.54
CA ASN A 56 -27.75 18.85 -2.22
C ASN A 56 -27.59 18.83 -3.75
N THR A 57 -26.42 19.21 -4.24
CA THR A 57 -26.11 19.18 -5.68
C THR A 57 -26.03 17.75 -6.17
N LEU A 58 -25.33 16.86 -5.46
CA LEU A 58 -25.26 15.44 -5.79
C LEU A 58 -26.64 14.79 -5.85
N LYS A 59 -27.51 15.11 -4.88
CA LYS A 59 -28.88 14.62 -4.86
C LYS A 59 -29.64 15.09 -6.11
N ARG A 60 -29.57 16.38 -6.43
CA ARG A 60 -30.22 16.95 -7.62
C ARG A 60 -29.70 16.35 -8.92
N ILE A 61 -28.40 16.11 -9.04
CA ILE A 61 -27.80 15.47 -10.22
C ILE A 61 -28.39 14.09 -10.41
N THR A 62 -28.38 13.29 -9.34
CA THR A 62 -28.67 11.86 -9.43
C THR A 62 -30.15 11.50 -9.37
N ASP A 63 -30.99 12.38 -8.82
CA ASP A 63 -32.44 12.26 -8.89
C ASP A 63 -32.87 12.25 -10.36
N SER A 64 -33.33 11.09 -10.84
CA SER A 64 -33.83 10.82 -12.20
C SER A 64 -32.77 10.58 -13.29
N MET A 65 -31.53 10.24 -12.93
CA MET A 65 -30.56 9.80 -13.96
C MET A 65 -30.82 8.36 -14.41
N ASP A 66 -30.80 8.15 -15.73
CA ASP A 66 -30.81 6.83 -16.34
C ASP A 66 -29.39 6.41 -16.69
N CYS A 67 -28.63 5.98 -15.68
CA CYS A 67 -27.21 5.65 -15.80
C CYS A 67 -26.95 4.17 -16.12
N SER A 68 -27.72 3.58 -17.03
CA SER A 68 -27.62 2.15 -17.38
C SER A 68 -26.27 1.76 -18.00
N GLN A 69 -25.57 2.69 -18.64
CA GLN A 69 -24.23 2.45 -19.23
C GLN A 69 -23.07 2.87 -18.31
N LEU A 70 -23.36 3.26 -17.07
CA LEU A 70 -22.34 3.78 -16.16
C LEU A 70 -21.43 2.66 -15.67
N PHE A 71 -20.16 2.74 -16.07
CA PHE A 71 -19.13 1.77 -15.74
C PHE A 71 -18.24 2.23 -14.57
N ARG A 72 -17.98 3.53 -14.46
CA ARG A 72 -17.16 4.12 -13.39
C ARG A 72 -17.93 5.23 -12.68
N LEU A 73 -18.01 5.15 -11.35
CA LEU A 73 -18.61 6.16 -10.50
C LEU A 73 -17.62 6.62 -9.44
N GLN A 74 -17.28 7.90 -9.47
CA GLN A 74 -16.47 8.55 -8.44
C GLN A 74 -17.24 9.72 -7.83
N ILE A 75 -17.42 9.69 -6.52
CA ILE A 75 -18.13 10.73 -5.78
C ILE A 75 -17.24 11.21 -4.66
N ARG A 76 -16.97 12.51 -4.64
CA ARG A 76 -16.39 13.23 -3.51
C ARG A 76 -17.43 14.19 -2.97
N LEU A 77 -17.70 14.09 -1.66
CA LEU A 77 -18.59 15.01 -0.97
C LEU A 77 -17.79 16.22 -0.47
N GLU A 78 -18.16 17.41 -0.94
CA GLU A 78 -17.60 18.67 -0.45
C GLU A 78 -18.38 19.21 0.77
N GLY A 79 -17.67 19.93 1.64
CA GLY A 79 -18.24 20.63 2.79
C GLY A 79 -18.36 19.79 4.07
N GLU A 80 -19.03 20.36 5.08
CA GLU A 80 -19.28 19.70 6.35
C GLU A 80 -20.25 18.52 6.18
N LYS A 81 -20.07 17.49 7.01
CA LYS A 81 -20.98 16.34 7.04
C LYS A 81 -22.40 16.88 7.30
N PRO A 82 -23.39 16.56 6.44
CA PRO A 82 -24.74 17.10 6.60
C PRO A 82 -25.28 16.77 7.99
N SER A 83 -25.59 17.81 8.77
CA SER A 83 -26.16 17.68 10.10
C SER A 83 -27.59 17.14 9.98
N GLY A 84 -27.79 15.89 10.38
CA GLY A 84 -29.11 15.31 10.68
C GLY A 84 -29.93 14.74 9.51
N ARG A 85 -29.81 15.21 8.26
CA ARG A 85 -30.57 14.62 7.13
C ARG A 85 -29.76 13.57 6.37
N LYS A 86 -30.32 12.35 6.28
CA LYS A 86 -29.77 11.24 5.48
C LYS A 86 -29.74 11.64 4.01
N PHE A 87 -28.62 12.16 3.54
CA PHE A 87 -28.34 12.25 2.11
C PHE A 87 -28.43 10.85 1.50
N VAL A 88 -29.28 10.67 0.50
CA VAL A 88 -29.44 9.42 -0.25
C VAL A 88 -29.53 9.76 -1.74
N MET A 89 -28.49 9.40 -2.47
CA MET A 89 -28.39 9.33 -3.91
C MET A 89 -29.00 8.01 -4.39
N ARG A 90 -29.90 8.09 -5.37
CA ARG A 90 -30.61 6.93 -5.93
C ARG A 90 -30.30 6.81 -7.42
N MET A 91 -29.57 5.78 -7.79
CA MET A 91 -29.26 5.45 -9.19
C MET A 91 -29.53 3.97 -9.40
N PRO A 92 -30.79 3.51 -9.30
CA PRO A 92 -31.14 2.09 -9.23
C PRO A 92 -30.73 1.31 -10.49
N LYS A 93 -30.65 1.97 -11.64
CA LYS A 93 -30.22 1.36 -12.91
C LYS A 93 -28.70 1.37 -13.12
N ALA A 94 -27.95 2.10 -12.30
CA ALA A 94 -26.50 2.13 -12.43
C ALA A 94 -25.92 0.87 -11.78
N ASN A 95 -25.06 0.16 -12.52
CA ASN A 95 -24.35 -1.02 -12.04
C ASN A 95 -22.85 -0.91 -12.40
N PRO A 96 -22.13 0.04 -11.78
CA PRO A 96 -20.76 0.34 -12.14
C PRO A 96 -19.81 -0.79 -11.72
N THR A 97 -18.76 -0.96 -12.52
CA THR A 97 -17.65 -1.87 -12.27
C THR A 97 -16.60 -1.24 -11.35
N TYR A 98 -16.49 0.09 -11.37
CA TYR A 98 -15.57 0.87 -10.53
C TYR A 98 -16.33 1.86 -9.66
N LEU A 99 -16.09 1.82 -8.35
CA LEU A 99 -16.69 2.71 -7.37
C LEU A 99 -15.63 3.38 -6.51
N THR A 100 -15.60 4.71 -6.50
CA THR A 100 -14.75 5.50 -5.61
C THR A 100 -15.60 6.47 -4.79
N LEU A 101 -15.63 6.30 -3.47
CA LEU A 101 -16.42 7.13 -2.56
C LEU A 101 -15.50 7.86 -1.58
N ILE A 102 -15.41 9.18 -1.71
CA ILE A 102 -14.57 10.03 -0.88
C ILE A 102 -15.44 10.93 -0.02
N LYS A 103 -15.24 10.92 1.31
CA LYS A 103 -16.09 11.64 2.29
C LYS A 103 -17.59 11.33 2.19
N CYS A 104 -17.97 10.25 1.52
CA CYS A 104 -19.36 9.86 1.30
C CYS A 104 -19.68 8.55 2.02
N SER A 105 -20.85 8.48 2.67
CA SER A 105 -21.30 7.23 3.30
C SER A 105 -21.79 6.24 2.25
N SER A 106 -21.40 4.97 2.36
CA SER A 106 -21.92 3.90 1.47
C SER A 106 -23.45 3.72 1.56
N ARG A 107 -24.08 4.11 2.69
CA ARG A 107 -25.56 4.12 2.83
C ARG A 107 -26.22 5.23 2.03
N SER A 108 -25.47 6.28 1.73
CA SER A 108 -25.96 7.42 0.99
C SER A 108 -26.06 7.15 -0.50
N ILE A 109 -25.64 5.98 -0.99
CA ILE A 109 -25.65 5.67 -2.42
C ILE A 109 -26.33 4.33 -2.64
N ARG A 110 -27.45 4.37 -3.38
CA ARG A 110 -28.18 3.19 -3.83
C ARG A 110 -27.90 2.97 -5.32
N ILE A 111 -26.97 2.07 -5.59
CA ILE A 111 -26.58 1.58 -6.92
C ILE A 111 -26.63 0.05 -6.91
N GLY A 112 -26.73 -0.56 -8.10
CA GLY A 112 -26.39 -1.96 -8.28
C GLY A 112 -24.91 -2.20 -7.95
N ARG A 113 -24.61 -3.34 -7.32
CA ARG A 113 -23.27 -3.73 -6.89
C ARG A 113 -22.85 -5.10 -7.41
N ASP A 114 -23.73 -5.76 -8.15
CA ASP A 114 -23.53 -7.14 -8.62
C ASP A 114 -22.38 -7.24 -9.64
N ASN A 115 -22.05 -6.13 -10.32
CA ASN A 115 -20.95 -6.06 -11.28
C ASN A 115 -19.71 -5.32 -10.75
N LEU A 116 -19.69 -4.97 -9.46
CA LEU A 116 -18.63 -4.14 -8.89
C LEU A 116 -17.35 -4.97 -8.70
N THR A 117 -16.31 -4.70 -9.49
CA THR A 117 -15.00 -5.38 -9.39
C THR A 117 -13.98 -4.56 -8.60
N ASN A 118 -14.14 -3.24 -8.53
CA ASN A 118 -13.21 -2.34 -7.86
C ASN A 118 -13.94 -1.35 -6.95
N ALA A 119 -13.58 -1.31 -5.67
CA ALA A 119 -14.14 -0.39 -4.71
C ALA A 119 -13.04 0.32 -3.90
N MET A 120 -13.04 1.64 -3.94
CA MET A 120 -12.26 2.49 -3.03
C MET A 120 -13.21 3.34 -2.20
N VAL A 121 -13.15 3.22 -0.88
CA VAL A 121 -14.02 3.98 0.03
C VAL A 121 -13.19 4.68 1.10
N ASP A 122 -13.47 5.94 1.31
CA ASP A 122 -12.72 6.77 2.23
C ASP A 122 -12.98 6.39 3.68
N VAL A 123 -14.23 6.49 4.17
CA VAL A 123 -14.56 6.20 5.56
C VAL A 123 -15.65 5.14 5.66
N LEU A 124 -15.34 3.99 6.24
CA LEU A 124 -16.31 2.92 6.52
C LEU A 124 -16.17 2.37 7.93
N SER A 125 -17.27 1.92 8.52
CA SER A 125 -17.19 1.03 9.68
C SER A 125 -16.98 -0.41 9.24
N VAL A 126 -16.44 -1.26 10.12
CA VAL A 126 -16.21 -2.68 9.89
C VAL A 126 -17.43 -3.38 9.30
N ASN A 127 -18.60 -3.20 9.90
CA ASN A 127 -19.85 -3.79 9.42
C ASN A 127 -20.21 -3.35 8.00
N LYS A 128 -19.85 -2.13 7.63
CA LYS A 128 -20.08 -1.61 6.28
C LYS A 128 -19.08 -2.11 5.26
N CYS A 129 -17.85 -2.41 5.68
CA CYS A 129 -16.92 -3.16 4.83
C CYS A 129 -17.47 -4.55 4.53
N ILE A 130 -17.90 -5.29 5.56
CA ILE A 130 -18.47 -6.65 5.41
C ILE A 130 -19.75 -6.63 4.56
N GLU A 131 -20.64 -5.68 4.79
CA GLU A 131 -21.85 -5.52 3.97
C GLU A 131 -21.53 -5.21 2.51
N LEU A 132 -20.53 -4.36 2.24
CA LEU A 132 -20.12 -4.06 0.87
C LEU A 132 -19.57 -5.30 0.17
N LEU A 133 -18.70 -6.07 0.84
CA LEU A 133 -18.18 -7.34 0.33
C LEU A 133 -19.31 -8.34 0.03
N ARG A 134 -20.32 -8.44 0.90
CA ARG A 134 -21.49 -9.31 0.66
C ARG A 134 -22.32 -8.87 -0.53
N LEU A 135 -22.48 -7.56 -0.73
CA LEU A 135 -23.27 -6.99 -1.83
C LEU A 135 -22.53 -6.92 -3.17
N ALA A 136 -21.22 -7.18 -3.18
CA ALA A 136 -20.38 -7.12 -4.38
C ALA A 136 -19.63 -8.44 -4.57
N PRO A 137 -20.32 -9.56 -4.88
CA PRO A 137 -19.72 -10.89 -4.89
C PRO A 137 -18.61 -11.08 -5.95
N VAL A 138 -18.55 -10.19 -6.94
CA VAL A 138 -17.51 -10.18 -7.99
C VAL A 138 -16.37 -9.20 -7.71
N LEU A 139 -16.30 -8.62 -6.50
CA LEU A 139 -15.28 -7.66 -6.14
C LEU A 139 -13.89 -8.31 -6.13
N GLU A 140 -12.96 -7.73 -6.88
CA GLU A 140 -11.58 -8.20 -7.00
C GLU A 140 -10.61 -7.31 -6.22
N TYR A 141 -10.92 -6.01 -6.11
CA TYR A 141 -10.07 -5.01 -5.47
C TYR A 141 -10.87 -4.19 -4.47
N PHE A 142 -10.45 -4.21 -3.20
CA PHE A 142 -11.08 -3.45 -2.14
C PHE A 142 -10.07 -2.60 -1.37
N HIS A 143 -10.28 -1.29 -1.39
CA HIS A 143 -9.45 -0.31 -0.70
C HIS A 143 -10.29 0.55 0.23
N VAL A 144 -9.93 0.57 1.52
CA VAL A 144 -10.54 1.44 2.53
C VAL A 144 -9.48 2.40 3.06
N VAL A 145 -9.74 3.72 3.01
CA VAL A 145 -8.77 4.75 3.42
C VAL A 145 -8.78 5.00 4.93
N LYS A 146 -9.94 4.84 5.57
CA LYS A 146 -10.14 4.97 7.00
C LYS A 146 -11.25 4.04 7.48
N CYS A 147 -10.95 3.24 8.51
CA CYS A 147 -11.93 2.40 9.17
C CYS A 147 -12.30 3.03 10.51
N ILE A 148 -13.59 3.08 10.84
CA ILE A 148 -14.07 3.56 12.13
C ILE A 148 -14.68 2.37 12.87
N GLU A 149 -14.10 2.04 14.02
CA GLU A 149 -14.73 1.14 14.97
C GLU A 149 -15.96 1.81 15.56
N THR A 150 -17.12 1.20 15.40
CA THR A 150 -18.32 1.67 16.06
C THR A 150 -18.32 1.14 17.48
N SER A 151 -18.17 2.02 18.47
CA SER A 151 -18.11 1.73 19.92
C SER A 151 -19.30 0.95 20.49
N ARG A 152 -20.34 0.71 19.69
CA ARG A 152 -21.38 -0.23 20.06
C ARG A 152 -20.79 -1.61 19.86
N ASN A 153 -20.50 -2.29 20.96
CA ASN A 153 -20.26 -3.73 21.07
C ASN A 153 -21.38 -4.47 20.35
N ILE A 154 -21.30 -4.52 19.03
CA ILE A 154 -22.09 -5.43 18.23
C ILE A 154 -21.40 -6.74 18.55
N HIS A 155 -21.93 -7.42 19.57
CA HIS A 155 -21.61 -8.80 19.81
C HIS A 155 -21.65 -9.47 18.45
N VAL A 156 -20.49 -9.93 17.99
CA VAL A 156 -20.33 -10.72 16.76
C VAL A 156 -20.94 -12.11 16.97
N ASN A 157 -21.87 -12.25 17.91
CA ASN A 157 -22.58 -13.47 18.24
C ASN A 157 -23.48 -13.81 17.05
N GLY A 158 -22.95 -14.63 16.15
CA GLY A 158 -23.68 -15.24 15.05
C GLY A 158 -23.36 -14.72 13.66
N PHE A 159 -22.34 -13.87 13.45
CA PHE A 159 -21.93 -13.59 12.07
C PHE A 159 -21.18 -14.80 11.51
N GLN A 160 -21.85 -15.51 10.61
CA GLN A 160 -21.22 -16.45 9.70
C GLN A 160 -20.04 -15.76 9.00
N VAL A 161 -18.87 -16.39 9.04
CA VAL A 161 -17.67 -15.91 8.34
C VAL A 161 -18.02 -15.68 6.87
N LEU A 162 -17.80 -14.46 6.40
CA LEU A 162 -18.08 -14.11 5.01
C LEU A 162 -16.98 -14.67 4.12
N VAL A 163 -17.32 -15.65 3.28
CA VAL A 163 -16.44 -16.16 2.24
C VAL A 163 -16.56 -15.29 0.99
N HIS A 164 -15.47 -14.68 0.54
CA HIS A 164 -15.43 -13.86 -0.68
C HIS A 164 -14.46 -14.45 -1.72
N LEU A 165 -15.02 -15.19 -2.68
CA LEU A 165 -14.25 -16.04 -3.59
C LEU A 165 -13.42 -15.29 -4.64
N ARG A 166 -13.72 -14.02 -4.92
CA ARG A 166 -13.05 -13.28 -6.01
C ARG A 166 -12.11 -12.17 -5.56
N LEU A 167 -12.00 -11.90 -4.26
CA LEU A 167 -11.21 -10.75 -3.79
C LEU A 167 -9.72 -11.11 -3.86
N ARG A 168 -9.00 -10.42 -4.75
CA ARG A 168 -7.57 -10.63 -5.01
C ARG A 168 -6.68 -9.64 -4.29
N SER A 169 -7.15 -8.40 -4.14
CA SER A 169 -6.38 -7.32 -3.52
C SER A 169 -7.18 -6.64 -2.41
N LEU A 170 -6.60 -6.60 -1.22
CA LEU A 170 -7.17 -6.00 -0.03
C LEU A 170 -6.23 -4.90 0.49
N ASN A 171 -6.70 -3.65 0.53
CA ASN A 171 -5.97 -2.52 1.08
C ASN A 171 -6.74 -1.89 2.24
N LEU A 172 -6.15 -1.96 3.42
CA LEU A 172 -6.79 -1.63 4.68
C LEU A 172 -6.08 -0.48 5.40
N PRO A 173 -6.86 0.38 6.09
CA PRO A 173 -6.35 1.61 6.66
C PRO A 173 -5.70 1.38 8.01
N ILE A 174 -5.20 2.49 8.58
CA ILE A 174 -4.76 2.58 9.96
C ILE A 174 -5.87 2.06 10.87
N SER A 175 -5.50 1.27 11.89
CA SER A 175 -6.39 0.76 12.94
C SER A 175 -7.54 -0.09 12.43
N LEU A 176 -7.26 -1.13 11.64
CA LEU A 176 -8.30 -2.10 11.32
C LEU A 176 -8.61 -2.95 12.57
N PRO A 177 -9.89 -3.05 12.98
CA PRO A 177 -10.26 -3.91 14.10
C PRO A 177 -10.01 -5.38 13.77
N LYS A 178 -9.43 -6.10 14.73
CA LYS A 178 -9.25 -7.56 14.71
C LYS A 178 -10.50 -8.31 14.24
N THR A 179 -11.67 -7.81 14.67
CA THR A 179 -12.99 -8.34 14.33
C THR A 179 -13.28 -8.37 12.84
N PHE A 180 -12.72 -7.45 12.03
CA PHE A 180 -12.88 -7.50 10.58
C PHE A 180 -12.15 -8.72 9.99
N LEU A 181 -10.89 -8.96 10.38
CA LEU A 181 -10.11 -10.09 9.90
C LEU A 181 -10.72 -11.42 10.31
N GLU A 182 -11.29 -11.51 11.51
CA GLU A 182 -11.98 -12.70 12.01
C GLU A 182 -13.30 -12.99 11.27
N SER A 183 -13.93 -11.97 10.68
CA SER A 183 -15.25 -12.07 10.05
C SER A 183 -15.22 -12.46 8.57
N ILE A 184 -14.04 -12.65 7.97
CA ILE A 184 -13.90 -12.87 6.52
C ILE A 184 -13.02 -14.09 6.20
N ASN A 185 -13.22 -14.66 5.01
CA ASN A 185 -12.42 -15.71 4.40
C ASN A 185 -12.22 -15.36 2.91
N LEU A 186 -10.96 -15.26 2.47
CA LEU A 186 -10.58 -14.69 1.18
C LEU A 186 -9.67 -15.65 0.39
N PRO A 187 -10.20 -16.75 -0.15
CA PRO A 187 -9.36 -17.82 -0.72
C PRO A 187 -8.57 -17.39 -1.97
N SER A 188 -9.01 -16.35 -2.67
CA SER A 188 -8.33 -15.81 -3.86
C SER A 188 -7.40 -14.62 -3.57
N LEU A 189 -7.15 -14.31 -2.29
CA LEU A 189 -6.32 -13.16 -1.92
C LEU A 189 -4.86 -13.39 -2.33
N THR A 190 -4.33 -12.52 -3.19
CA THR A 190 -2.92 -12.56 -3.63
C THR A 190 -2.14 -11.32 -3.21
N GLU A 191 -2.82 -10.19 -2.96
CA GLU A 191 -2.20 -8.94 -2.52
C GLU A 191 -2.88 -8.39 -1.27
N TRP A 192 -2.09 -8.09 -0.24
CA TRP A 192 -2.56 -7.46 0.99
C TRP A 192 -1.71 -6.25 1.36
N LYS A 193 -2.38 -5.11 1.53
CA LYS A 193 -1.81 -3.87 2.07
C LYS A 193 -2.48 -3.52 3.39
N GLN A 194 -1.70 -3.25 4.42
CA GLN A 194 -2.18 -2.86 5.74
C GLN A 194 -1.36 -1.70 6.28
N HIS A 195 -2.03 -0.65 6.72
CA HIS A 195 -1.39 0.40 7.49
C HIS A 195 -1.56 0.14 8.99
N MET A 196 -0.46 0.00 9.73
CA MET A 196 -0.44 -0.29 11.17
C MET A 196 -0.54 1.00 12.00
N GLY A 197 0.14 2.07 11.58
CA GLY A 197 0.12 3.34 12.29
C GLY A 197 0.94 3.24 13.57
N SER A 198 0.38 3.57 14.73
CA SER A 198 1.05 3.38 16.02
C SER A 198 0.69 2.06 16.72
N GLN A 199 -0.12 1.22 16.09
CA GLN A 199 -0.61 -0.02 16.70
C GLN A 199 0.32 -1.20 16.39
N PRO A 200 0.49 -2.14 17.33
CA PRO A 200 1.27 -3.35 17.09
C PRO A 200 0.66 -4.19 15.97
N ILE A 201 1.49 -4.98 15.28
CA ILE A 201 1.04 -5.89 14.23
C ILE A 201 0.11 -6.96 14.85
N PRO A 202 -1.15 -7.12 14.38
CA PRO A 202 -2.07 -8.11 14.93
C PRO A 202 -1.78 -9.50 14.36
N VAL A 203 -0.56 -10.02 14.58
CA VAL A 203 -0.03 -11.25 13.94
C VAL A 203 -1.00 -12.42 14.05
N ALA A 204 -1.52 -12.71 15.24
CA ALA A 204 -2.45 -13.83 15.44
C ALA A 204 -3.71 -13.73 14.57
N ALA A 205 -4.26 -12.52 14.38
CA ALA A 205 -5.44 -12.30 13.55
C ALA A 205 -5.11 -12.42 12.06
N MET A 206 -3.92 -11.94 11.66
CA MET A 206 -3.44 -12.07 10.28
C MET A 206 -3.20 -13.53 9.91
N LEU A 207 -2.51 -14.29 10.76
CA LEU A 207 -2.29 -15.71 10.58
C LEU A 207 -3.60 -16.49 10.55
N SER A 208 -4.53 -16.20 11.46
CA SER A 208 -5.85 -16.82 11.46
C SER A 208 -6.62 -16.58 10.14
N LEU A 209 -6.53 -15.38 9.57
CA LEU A 209 -7.13 -15.09 8.27
C LEU A 209 -6.48 -15.92 7.16
N LEU A 210 -5.15 -15.98 7.11
CA LEU A 210 -4.40 -16.71 6.07
C LEU A 210 -4.64 -18.22 6.16
N GLU A 211 -4.61 -18.78 7.37
CA GLU A 211 -4.89 -20.20 7.62
C GLU A 211 -6.32 -20.55 7.20
N ARG A 212 -7.30 -19.74 7.60
CA ARG A 212 -8.71 -19.95 7.25
C ARG A 212 -8.97 -19.78 5.75
N SER A 213 -8.27 -18.84 5.12
CA SER A 213 -8.44 -18.55 3.70
C SER A 213 -7.71 -19.53 2.80
N ARG A 214 -6.64 -20.17 3.29
CA ARG A 214 -5.76 -21.05 2.50
C ARG A 214 -5.32 -20.38 1.19
N CYS A 215 -5.18 -19.05 1.20
CA CYS A 215 -4.83 -18.26 0.03
C CYS A 215 -3.32 -18.28 -0.23
N CYS A 216 -2.93 -18.12 -1.49
CA CYS A 216 -1.53 -17.97 -1.89
C CYS A 216 -1.17 -16.49 -1.92
N LEU A 217 -0.75 -15.93 -0.78
CA LEU A 217 -0.41 -14.52 -0.70
C LEU A 217 0.95 -14.27 -1.37
N GLU A 218 0.95 -13.56 -2.49
CA GLU A 218 2.13 -13.25 -3.30
C GLU A 218 2.74 -11.89 -2.93
N ALA A 219 1.91 -10.93 -2.52
CA ALA A 219 2.34 -9.57 -2.21
C ALA A 219 1.82 -9.09 -0.85
N LEU A 220 2.74 -8.69 0.02
CA LEU A 220 2.45 -8.12 1.33
C LEU A 220 3.06 -6.71 1.43
N THR A 221 2.24 -5.72 1.77
CA THR A 221 2.70 -4.36 2.06
C THR A 221 2.23 -3.91 3.43
N LEU A 222 3.17 -3.56 4.30
CA LEU A 222 2.91 -3.09 5.65
C LEU A 222 3.44 -1.67 5.82
N TYR A 223 2.56 -0.74 6.18
CA TYR A 223 2.91 0.66 6.38
C TYR A 223 2.87 1.09 7.85
N GLY A 224 3.79 1.96 8.24
CA GLY A 224 3.88 2.49 9.60
C GLY A 224 4.04 1.37 10.62
N ILE A 225 4.96 0.44 10.39
CA ILE A 225 5.26 -0.64 11.32
C ILE A 225 5.97 -0.03 12.54
N PRO A 226 5.43 -0.17 13.77
CA PRO A 226 6.14 0.25 14.96
C PRO A 226 7.22 -0.80 15.32
N PRO A 227 8.31 -0.37 15.94
CA PRO A 227 9.26 -1.24 16.61
C PRO A 227 8.67 -1.87 17.88
N PRO A 228 9.24 -2.98 18.37
CA PRO A 228 10.23 -3.81 17.70
C PRO A 228 9.56 -4.79 16.71
N ALA A 229 10.34 -5.40 15.80
CA ALA A 229 9.83 -6.11 14.63
C ALA A 229 9.87 -7.65 14.75
N GLU A 230 9.99 -8.21 15.95
CA GLU A 230 10.07 -9.68 16.15
C GLU A 230 8.79 -10.35 15.64
N ALA A 231 7.63 -9.77 15.97
CA ALA A 231 6.32 -10.22 15.53
C ALA A 231 6.19 -10.28 13.99
N LEU A 232 6.91 -9.40 13.28
CA LEU A 232 6.96 -9.44 11.81
C LEU A 232 7.71 -10.68 11.31
N SER A 233 8.78 -11.08 12.00
CA SER A 233 9.54 -12.28 11.63
C SER A 233 8.68 -13.54 11.72
N ASP A 234 7.89 -13.66 12.79
CA ASP A 234 6.95 -14.78 13.00
C ASP A 234 5.87 -14.79 11.92
N LEU A 235 5.30 -13.62 11.61
CA LEU A 235 4.33 -13.50 10.53
C LEU A 235 4.92 -13.95 9.19
N LEU A 236 6.12 -13.51 8.84
CA LEU A 236 6.75 -13.82 7.55
C LEU A 236 7.15 -15.29 7.42
N GLN A 237 7.50 -15.97 8.51
CA GLN A 237 7.84 -17.40 8.52
C GLN A 237 6.65 -18.27 8.06
N GLU A 238 5.43 -17.83 8.36
CA GLU A 238 4.20 -18.55 8.05
C GLU A 238 3.66 -18.29 6.63
N ILE A 239 4.27 -17.37 5.89
CA ILE A 239 3.80 -16.98 4.54
C ILE A 239 4.91 -17.19 3.50
N PRO A 240 5.29 -18.46 3.22
CA PRO A 240 6.40 -18.76 2.33
C PRO A 240 6.13 -18.38 0.85
N SER A 241 4.87 -18.15 0.47
CA SER A 241 4.44 -17.80 -0.89
C SER A 241 4.75 -16.36 -1.30
N ILE A 242 5.20 -15.50 -0.38
CA ILE A 242 5.46 -14.09 -0.69
C ILE A 242 6.56 -13.97 -1.74
N GLU A 243 6.24 -13.27 -2.82
CA GLU A 243 7.16 -12.85 -3.88
C GLU A 243 7.56 -11.38 -3.73
N ARG A 244 6.65 -10.55 -3.21
CA ARG A 244 6.84 -9.10 -3.07
C ARG A 244 6.54 -8.65 -1.65
N LEU A 245 7.56 -8.13 -0.97
CA LEU A 245 7.45 -7.63 0.39
C LEU A 245 7.76 -6.13 0.40
N CYS A 246 6.82 -5.30 0.84
CA CYS A 246 7.05 -3.88 1.06
C CYS A 246 6.81 -3.54 2.52
N LEU A 247 7.82 -3.00 3.19
CA LEU A 247 7.82 -2.69 4.61
C LEU A 247 8.15 -1.22 4.77
N SER A 248 7.29 -0.51 5.50
CA SER A 248 7.52 0.88 5.84
C SER A 248 7.36 1.11 7.33
N PHE A 249 8.39 1.67 7.96
CA PHE A 249 8.48 1.80 9.41
C PHE A 249 8.18 3.23 9.89
N ASP A 250 7.53 3.35 11.04
CA ASP A 250 7.37 4.62 11.75
C ASP A 250 8.36 4.68 12.92
N LEU A 251 9.47 5.41 12.71
CA LEU A 251 10.62 5.45 13.62
C LEU A 251 10.54 6.58 14.66
N LYS A 252 9.41 7.29 14.77
CA LYS A 252 9.25 8.49 15.61
C LYS A 252 9.67 8.36 17.08
N TRP A 253 9.80 7.15 17.61
CA TRP A 253 10.00 6.89 19.04
C TRP A 253 11.20 6.00 19.35
N ILE A 254 12.08 5.75 18.37
CA ILE A 254 13.26 4.91 18.56
C ILE A 254 14.48 5.81 18.69
N GLN A 255 15.41 5.41 19.55
CA GLN A 255 16.71 6.08 19.62
C GLN A 255 17.84 5.17 19.09
N ASP A 256 17.83 3.85 19.30
CA ASP A 256 19.07 3.07 19.16
C ASP A 256 18.99 1.65 18.53
N THR A 257 17.91 1.25 17.84
CA THR A 257 17.82 -0.14 17.31
C THR A 257 17.71 -0.24 15.79
N VAL A 258 18.57 -1.10 15.23
CA VAL A 258 18.54 -1.51 13.83
C VAL A 258 17.46 -2.57 13.65
N LEU A 259 16.35 -2.21 13.01
CA LEU A 259 15.12 -3.03 13.04
C LEU A 259 15.12 -4.20 12.07
N MET A 260 15.74 -4.03 10.89
CA MET A 260 15.59 -4.96 9.78
C MET A 260 16.77 -5.94 9.62
N ASP A 261 17.87 -5.77 10.36
CA ASP A 261 19.06 -6.61 10.21
C ASP A 261 18.75 -8.10 10.43
N ASN A 262 17.97 -8.43 11.46
CA ASN A 262 17.58 -9.81 11.74
C ASN A 262 16.75 -10.43 10.61
N ILE A 263 15.83 -9.66 10.03
CA ILE A 263 14.95 -10.13 8.95
C ILE A 263 15.76 -10.29 7.65
N LEU A 264 16.59 -9.31 7.29
CA LEU A 264 17.45 -9.39 6.11
C LEU A 264 18.45 -10.55 6.25
N THR A 265 19.08 -10.71 7.41
CA THR A 265 19.96 -11.84 7.70
C THR A 265 19.25 -13.16 7.42
N ARG A 266 18.01 -13.35 7.91
CA ARG A 266 17.22 -14.58 7.64
C ARG A 266 16.85 -14.76 6.16
N ILE A 267 16.61 -13.67 5.41
CA ILE A 267 16.28 -13.74 3.97
C ILE A 267 17.47 -14.21 3.15
N PHE A 268 18.67 -13.71 3.48
CA PHE A 268 19.89 -13.99 2.74
C PHE A 268 20.62 -15.26 3.21
N HIS A 269 20.57 -15.58 4.51
CA HIS A 269 21.27 -16.73 5.07
C HIS A 269 20.52 -18.04 4.84
N LYS A 270 21.30 -19.08 4.56
CA LYS A 270 20.82 -20.45 4.60
C LYS A 270 20.77 -20.91 6.05
N ILE A 271 19.67 -21.55 6.47
CA ILE A 271 19.69 -22.32 7.71
C ILE A 271 20.67 -23.48 7.49
N PRO A 272 21.76 -23.58 8.27
CA PRO A 272 22.70 -24.69 8.15
C PRO A 272 21.91 -26.00 8.23
N ILE A 273 22.06 -26.86 7.23
CA ILE A 273 21.48 -28.21 7.26
C ILE A 273 22.39 -28.99 8.22
N SER A 274 22.23 -28.76 9.52
CA SER A 274 22.96 -29.46 10.56
C SER A 274 22.09 -30.63 11.04
N SER A 275 22.68 -31.83 11.03
CA SER A 275 22.12 -33.12 11.41
C SER A 275 21.31 -33.86 10.35
N ALA A 276 21.75 -35.09 10.06
CA ALA A 276 21.17 -36.03 9.11
C ALA A 276 19.78 -36.57 9.54
N ASP A 277 19.33 -36.26 10.76
CA ASP A 277 18.09 -36.81 11.34
C ASP A 277 17.02 -35.74 11.65
N ALA A 278 17.24 -34.47 11.34
CA ALA A 278 16.28 -33.40 11.61
C ALA A 278 15.53 -32.97 10.33
N ALA A 279 14.19 -32.91 10.41
CA ALA A 279 13.33 -32.43 9.33
C ALA A 279 13.92 -31.17 8.66
N THR A 280 14.07 -31.21 7.34
CA THR A 280 14.76 -30.14 6.59
C THR A 280 14.18 -28.78 6.97
N PRO A 281 14.99 -27.86 7.54
CA PRO A 281 14.48 -26.60 8.02
C PRO A 281 13.86 -25.80 6.86
N LYS A 282 12.61 -25.36 7.05
CA LYS A 282 11.86 -24.60 6.05
C LYS A 282 12.58 -23.29 5.77
N SER A 283 12.99 -23.09 4.53
CA SER A 283 13.64 -21.84 4.08
C SER A 283 12.75 -20.63 4.36
N PHE A 284 13.34 -19.52 4.81
CA PHE A 284 12.63 -18.27 5.02
C PHE A 284 12.31 -17.60 3.68
N LEU A 285 11.02 -17.39 3.40
CA LEU A 285 10.48 -16.73 2.20
C LEU A 285 11.11 -17.24 0.88
N PRO A 286 11.00 -18.54 0.54
CA PRO A 286 11.65 -19.16 -0.62
C PRO A 286 11.35 -18.47 -1.96
N HIS A 287 10.17 -17.88 -2.11
CA HIS A 287 9.73 -17.27 -3.37
C HIS A 287 9.97 -15.77 -3.46
N LEU A 288 10.60 -15.14 -2.44
CA LEU A 288 10.80 -13.70 -2.42
C LEU A 288 11.68 -13.23 -3.59
N GLN A 289 11.15 -12.30 -4.39
CA GLN A 289 11.80 -11.69 -5.55
C GLN A 289 12.06 -10.21 -5.33
N ILE A 290 11.19 -9.50 -4.59
CA ILE A 290 11.32 -8.06 -4.34
C ILE A 290 11.11 -7.79 -2.86
N ILE A 291 12.06 -7.08 -2.26
CA ILE A 291 11.91 -6.45 -0.95
C ILE A 291 12.08 -4.93 -1.08
N ASP A 292 11.11 -4.18 -0.58
CA ASP A 292 11.10 -2.71 -0.58
C ASP A 292 10.98 -2.20 0.86
N CYS A 293 12.02 -1.54 1.35
CA CYS A 293 12.18 -1.14 2.74
C CYS A 293 12.23 0.38 2.85
N GLN A 294 11.29 0.98 3.57
CA GLN A 294 11.14 2.44 3.66
C GLN A 294 10.97 2.91 5.11
N SER A 295 11.28 4.18 5.40
CA SER A 295 10.93 4.81 6.67
C SER A 295 10.44 6.25 6.45
N TYR A 296 9.35 6.63 7.15
CA TYR A 296 8.61 7.86 6.87
C TYR A 296 9.15 9.12 7.55
N ASN A 297 9.74 9.00 8.75
CA ASN A 297 9.80 10.13 9.68
C ASN A 297 11.16 10.36 10.34
N ASP A 298 12.23 9.74 9.86
CA ASP A 298 13.51 9.87 10.56
C ASP A 298 14.66 10.13 9.60
N GLU A 299 15.32 11.25 9.88
CA GLU A 299 16.58 11.67 9.28
C GLU A 299 17.77 10.98 9.95
N HIS A 300 17.62 10.44 11.16
CA HIS A 300 18.74 10.09 12.02
C HIS A 300 19.02 8.60 12.10
N ILE A 301 18.00 7.73 12.02
CA ILE A 301 18.19 6.28 12.23
C ILE A 301 18.07 5.49 10.92
N PRO A 302 19.11 4.75 10.50
CA PRO A 302 19.02 3.83 9.37
C PRO A 302 18.13 2.63 9.70
N LEU A 303 17.34 2.16 8.73
CA LEU A 303 16.42 1.05 8.93
C LEU A 303 17.14 -0.30 9.14
N PHE A 304 18.27 -0.46 8.46
CA PHE A 304 19.19 -1.59 8.56
C PHE A 304 20.62 -1.11 8.34
N SER A 305 21.59 -1.89 8.78
CA SER A 305 23.00 -1.66 8.49
C SER A 305 23.28 -1.96 7.02
N TRP A 306 23.87 -1.00 6.30
CA TRP A 306 24.26 -1.21 4.90
C TRP A 306 25.52 -2.06 4.75
N LYS A 307 26.33 -2.17 5.82
CA LYS A 307 27.62 -2.87 5.80
C LYS A 307 27.51 -4.36 5.43
N PRO A 308 26.54 -5.15 5.93
CA PRO A 308 26.44 -6.59 5.62
C PRO A 308 25.82 -6.87 4.25
N ILE A 309 25.13 -5.90 3.62
CA ILE A 309 24.40 -6.12 2.37
C ILE A 309 25.29 -6.66 1.25
N PRO A 310 26.52 -6.14 1.03
CA PRO A 310 27.35 -6.70 -0.02
C PRO A 310 27.75 -8.16 0.21
N GLU A 311 28.09 -8.52 1.45
CA GLU A 311 28.45 -9.90 1.83
C GLU A 311 27.25 -10.82 1.63
N HIS A 312 26.06 -10.41 2.07
CA HIS A 312 24.81 -11.16 1.87
C HIS A 312 24.53 -11.52 0.41
N TYR A 313 24.83 -10.63 -0.54
CA TYR A 313 24.67 -10.91 -1.97
C TYR A 313 25.77 -11.81 -2.53
N ARG A 314 27.02 -11.67 -2.05
CA ARG A 314 28.16 -12.48 -2.52
C ARG A 314 28.10 -13.92 -2.01
N GLU A 315 27.70 -14.10 -0.76
CA GLU A 315 27.56 -15.41 -0.10
C GLU A 315 26.23 -16.08 -0.43
N GLY A 316 25.20 -15.27 -0.70
CA GLY A 316 23.82 -15.72 -0.77
C GLY A 316 23.42 -16.37 -2.10
N ARG A 317 22.48 -17.30 -2.03
CA ARG A 317 21.76 -17.85 -3.20
C ARG A 317 20.67 -16.91 -3.74
N ARG A 318 20.55 -15.71 -3.16
CA ARG A 318 19.51 -14.72 -3.45
C ARG A 318 19.99 -13.62 -4.40
N ARG A 319 20.91 -13.93 -5.33
CA ARG A 319 21.45 -12.93 -6.27
C ARG A 319 20.37 -12.30 -7.17
N SER A 320 19.26 -13.00 -7.39
CA SER A 320 18.08 -12.49 -8.11
C SER A 320 17.12 -11.66 -7.26
N LEU A 321 17.29 -11.61 -5.94
CA LEU A 321 16.44 -10.82 -5.06
C LEU A 321 16.71 -9.34 -5.29
N ARG A 322 15.65 -8.62 -5.64
CA ARG A 322 15.69 -7.18 -5.77
C ARG A 322 15.51 -6.51 -4.41
N LEU A 323 16.50 -5.73 -3.98
CA LEU A 323 16.41 -4.89 -2.78
C LEU A 323 16.17 -3.44 -3.20
N LYS A 324 15.05 -2.86 -2.74
CA LYS A 324 14.75 -1.44 -2.84
C LYS A 324 14.78 -0.83 -1.45
N SER A 325 15.43 0.32 -1.31
CA SER A 325 15.42 1.06 -0.05
C SER A 325 15.63 2.55 -0.29
N ALA A 326 15.33 3.34 0.72
CA ALA A 326 15.69 4.75 0.78
C ALA A 326 16.64 5.01 1.95
N ALA A 327 17.77 5.67 1.68
CA ALA A 327 18.80 5.95 2.68
C ALA A 327 19.34 7.36 2.51
N PHE A 328 19.84 7.95 3.60
CA PHE A 328 20.71 9.11 3.49
C PHE A 328 22.13 8.64 3.19
N LYS A 329 22.86 9.41 2.37
CA LYS A 329 24.28 9.21 2.09
C LYS A 329 25.14 8.97 3.34
N ARG A 330 24.82 9.64 4.45
CA ARG A 330 25.52 9.51 5.74
C ARG A 330 25.46 8.12 6.38
N TYR A 331 24.53 7.27 5.95
CA TYR A 331 24.38 5.91 6.48
C TYR A 331 25.30 4.88 5.80
N MET A 332 26.08 5.29 4.82
CA MET A 332 26.99 4.40 4.10
C MET A 332 28.41 4.93 4.17
N THR A 333 29.36 4.05 4.46
CA THR A 333 30.77 4.37 4.28
C THR A 333 31.11 4.38 2.79
N ALA A 334 32.20 5.05 2.42
CA ALA A 334 32.70 5.04 1.04
C ALA A 334 32.99 3.61 0.54
N GLU A 335 33.52 2.77 1.42
CA GLU A 335 33.78 1.36 1.14
C GLU A 335 32.49 0.60 0.84
N THR A 336 31.48 0.72 1.70
CA THR A 336 30.16 0.09 1.46
C THR A 336 29.57 0.57 0.14
N ALA A 337 29.60 1.87 -0.14
CA ALA A 337 29.07 2.42 -1.39
C ALA A 337 29.78 1.84 -2.62
N LEU A 338 31.12 1.74 -2.61
CA LEU A 338 31.89 1.14 -3.71
C LEU A 338 31.53 -0.34 -3.90
N GLN A 339 31.39 -1.10 -2.82
CA GLN A 339 30.98 -2.50 -2.89
C GLN A 339 29.57 -2.67 -3.46
N LEU A 340 28.63 -1.78 -3.13
CA LEU A 340 27.27 -1.79 -3.69
C LEU A 340 27.26 -1.45 -5.18
N ILE A 341 28.07 -0.47 -5.63
CA ILE A 341 28.23 -0.17 -7.07
C ILE A 341 28.74 -1.39 -7.82
N GLN A 342 29.77 -2.05 -7.28
CA GLN A 342 30.33 -3.26 -7.88
C GLN A 342 29.27 -4.35 -8.02
N LEU A 343 28.42 -4.56 -7.02
CA LEU A 343 27.33 -5.55 -7.11
C LEU A 343 26.32 -5.22 -8.21
N VAL A 344 25.97 -3.95 -8.40
CA VAL A 344 25.09 -3.54 -9.51
C VAL A 344 25.78 -3.74 -10.86
N ASP A 345 27.07 -3.44 -10.97
CA ASP A 345 27.87 -3.74 -12.17
C ASP A 345 27.94 -5.25 -12.47
N GLU A 346 27.93 -6.08 -11.42
CA GLU A 346 27.84 -7.54 -11.47
C GLU A 346 26.41 -8.06 -11.74
N GLY A 347 25.44 -7.17 -12.00
CA GLY A 347 24.07 -7.50 -12.39
C GLY A 347 23.08 -7.72 -11.24
N VAL A 348 23.42 -7.36 -9.99
CA VAL A 348 22.47 -7.38 -8.87
C VAL A 348 21.43 -6.26 -9.02
N ASP A 349 20.14 -6.58 -8.87
CA ASP A 349 19.05 -5.58 -8.88
C ASP A 349 18.94 -4.90 -7.50
N LEU A 350 19.74 -3.87 -7.30
CA LEU A 350 19.73 -3.05 -6.08
C LEU A 350 19.30 -1.62 -6.45
N GLN A 351 18.31 -1.10 -5.72
CA GLN A 351 17.83 0.27 -5.90
C GLN A 351 17.86 1.02 -4.58
N ILE A 352 18.61 2.11 -4.56
CA ILE A 352 18.79 2.95 -3.38
C ILE A 352 18.40 4.36 -3.76
N THR A 353 17.28 4.85 -3.23
CA THR A 353 16.89 6.25 -3.39
C THR A 353 17.55 7.07 -2.28
N ASP A 354 18.32 8.09 -2.66
CA ASP A 354 18.85 9.04 -1.70
C ASP A 354 17.70 9.89 -1.13
N LYS A 355 17.54 9.89 0.20
CA LYS A 355 16.39 10.55 0.85
C LYS A 355 16.41 12.08 0.76
N GLU A 356 17.60 12.68 0.61
CA GLU A 356 17.78 14.12 0.58
C GLU A 356 17.45 14.67 -0.81
N THR A 357 17.99 14.04 -1.85
CA THR A 357 17.87 14.48 -3.25
C THR A 357 16.73 13.81 -4.00
N GLY A 358 16.28 12.63 -3.56
CA GLY A 358 15.32 11.78 -4.27
C GLY A 358 15.89 11.07 -5.50
N LEU A 359 17.21 11.17 -5.73
CA LEU A 359 17.88 10.57 -6.88
C LEU A 359 18.33 9.13 -6.60
N ASP A 360 18.74 8.42 -7.65
CA ASP A 360 19.38 7.11 -7.52
C ASP A 360 20.81 7.28 -6.97
N PHE A 361 21.03 6.78 -5.75
CA PHE A 361 22.29 6.89 -5.03
C PHE A 361 23.45 6.21 -5.77
N ILE A 362 23.21 5.05 -6.41
CA ILE A 362 24.24 4.30 -7.11
C ILE A 362 24.71 5.07 -8.34
N GLU A 363 23.78 5.64 -9.11
CA GLU A 363 24.11 6.49 -10.26
C GLU A 363 24.83 7.77 -9.85
N GLU A 364 24.46 8.39 -8.73
CA GLU A 364 25.18 9.54 -8.20
C GLU A 364 26.64 9.18 -7.87
N CYS A 365 26.87 8.07 -7.17
CA CYS A 365 28.23 7.61 -6.85
C CYS A 365 29.04 7.24 -8.11
N ARG A 366 28.42 6.64 -9.14
CA ARG A 366 29.06 6.39 -10.45
C ARG A 366 29.48 7.68 -11.15
N ASN A 367 28.64 8.70 -11.11
CA ASN A 367 28.96 9.99 -11.72
C ASN A 367 30.10 10.71 -10.98
N LEU A 368 30.17 10.58 -9.65
CA LEU A 368 31.26 11.12 -8.86
C LEU A 368 32.60 10.41 -9.12
N THR A 369 32.58 9.08 -9.23
CA THR A 369 33.79 8.29 -9.54
C THR A 369 34.32 8.56 -10.95
N ARG A 370 33.44 8.70 -11.96
CA ARG A 370 33.83 9.07 -13.34
C ARG A 370 34.48 10.44 -13.44
N LYS A 371 34.01 11.42 -12.66
CA LYS A 371 34.57 12.79 -12.68
C LYS A 371 35.95 12.86 -12.02
N GLN A 372 36.33 11.91 -11.17
CA GLN A 372 37.59 11.93 -10.41
C GLN A 372 38.26 10.55 -10.33
N PRO A 373 38.77 10.01 -11.46
CA PRO A 373 39.28 8.63 -11.53
C PRO A 373 40.54 8.41 -10.68
N HIS A 374 41.38 9.42 -10.48
CA HIS A 374 42.65 9.30 -9.72
C HIS A 374 42.46 9.30 -8.20
N SER A 375 41.23 9.12 -7.71
CA SER A 375 40.94 9.46 -6.32
C SER A 375 39.86 8.61 -5.68
N LEU A 376 39.97 7.28 -5.74
CA LEU A 376 39.23 6.45 -4.77
C LEU A 376 39.55 6.90 -3.32
N VAL A 377 40.79 7.34 -3.07
CA VAL A 377 41.22 7.96 -1.81
C VAL A 377 40.57 9.33 -1.57
N THR A 378 40.44 10.20 -2.59
CA THR A 378 39.79 11.52 -2.41
C THR A 378 38.27 11.43 -2.42
N LEU A 379 37.67 10.39 -2.98
CA LEU A 379 36.24 10.10 -2.88
C LEU A 379 35.90 9.67 -1.45
N ALA A 380 36.71 8.81 -0.83
CA ALA A 380 36.63 8.53 0.60
C ALA A 380 36.78 9.81 1.44
N ARG A 381 37.77 10.67 1.12
CA ARG A 381 37.94 11.96 1.83
C ARG A 381 36.79 12.94 1.60
N LYS A 382 36.23 13.05 0.39
CA LYS A 382 35.11 13.95 0.03
C LYS A 382 33.77 13.49 0.61
N LEU A 383 33.52 12.18 0.62
CA LEU A 383 32.38 11.63 1.34
C LEU A 383 32.52 11.95 2.83
N ILE A 384 33.71 11.82 3.42
CA ILE A 384 33.94 12.21 4.82
C ILE A 384 33.81 13.74 5.04
N THR A 385 34.21 14.59 4.09
CA THR A 385 34.20 16.07 4.27
C THR A 385 32.84 16.71 4.00
N ASN A 386 32.01 16.15 3.12
CA ASN A 386 30.64 16.63 2.89
C ASN A 386 29.61 16.06 3.89
N LEU A 387 30.06 15.21 4.83
CA LEU A 387 29.25 14.62 5.90
C LEU A 387 29.42 15.34 7.25
N LYS A 388 30.22 16.42 7.29
CA LYS A 388 30.23 17.41 8.36
C LYS A 388 29.44 18.62 7.91
#